data_AF-A0A971PI49-F1
#
_entry.id   AF-A0A971PI49-F1
#
_cell.length_a   1.000
_cell.length_b   1.000
_cell.length_c   1.000
_cell.angle_alpha   90.00
_cell.angle_beta   90.00
_cell.angle_gamma   90.00
#
_symmetry.space_group_name_H-M   'P 1'
#
loop_
_entity.id
_entity.type
_entity.pdbx_description
1 polymer ?
#
loop_
_entity_poly.entity_id
_entity_poly.type
_entity_poly.pdbx_seq_one_letter_code
_entity_poly.pdbx_strand_id
1 'polypeptide(L)'
;MKRTADLVRSALLLLIPAAALAASPGEEGLRLNNEGVAALRHGDLKKAVSRLAAARRLLPGNETVAKNFAAACLEEAQGCTARGDLEAAVSWLDQAAAANSADATVRNNLAAGYSDAASALTQARRYGDAAGLLRTAVALEPESTVLRGGLGAALYRDNRREEALEEYRAVLDRDPRDAAARRMCGRILYWKGRMEEALEELREAVRIDPSDSESAALAERIEREYEVEKGFSVDRHAHFTVSFDGAKDYRIGRAVVDALDEARIAVGSALAFYPTERIAVVIYTARQFRELLDVSVGVGGLYDGKIRVPAGGLDSERDREKLRRVIVHEYAHAAVHFLTHDRCPLWLNEGIAEFLSAGWDGSKDPMLKGAMERGTLIPLSRLSGALKGSSGPRAGLAYAQALSVTATVVDRSGMYTLRRILDCLDGGDSLDTALRKSIAEDLEGLEAAWMETLRDRFGIRG
;
A
#
# COMPACT_ATOMS: atom_id res chain seq x y z
N MET A 1 -75.70 -73.19 -21.83
CA MET A 1 -75.79 -73.15 -23.31
C MET A 1 -74.46 -72.59 -23.83
N LYS A 2 -73.49 -73.43 -24.24
CA LYS A 2 -73.06 -73.63 -25.66
C LYS A 2 -73.11 -72.30 -26.46
N ARG A 3 -72.03 -71.72 -26.99
CA ARG A 3 -71.03 -72.31 -27.90
C ARG A 3 -69.68 -71.54 -27.93
N THR A 4 -68.66 -72.31 -28.29
CA THR A 4 -67.27 -72.06 -28.70
C THR A 4 -67.12 -71.52 -30.13
N ALA A 5 -65.87 -71.15 -30.47
CA ALA A 5 -65.22 -70.89 -31.78
C ALA A 5 -65.17 -69.40 -32.22
N ASP A 6 -64.07 -68.78 -32.67
CA ASP A 6 -62.77 -69.28 -33.16
C ASP A 6 -61.69 -68.18 -33.07
N LEU A 7 -60.42 -68.60 -32.92
CA LEU A 7 -59.23 -67.80 -33.23
C LEU A 7 -59.09 -67.65 -34.76
N VAL A 8 -58.53 -66.52 -35.26
CA VAL A 8 -57.34 -66.46 -36.15
C VAL A 8 -57.13 -65.04 -36.74
N ARG A 9 -55.99 -64.45 -36.35
CA ARG A 9 -55.02 -63.59 -37.08
C ARG A 9 -55.35 -62.20 -37.64
N SER A 10 -54.42 -61.29 -37.27
CA SER A 10 -53.83 -60.17 -38.06
C SER A 10 -54.67 -58.88 -38.16
N ALA A 11 -54.16 -57.66 -38.01
CA ALA A 11 -52.81 -57.13 -37.84
C ALA A 11 -52.89 -55.67 -37.28
N LEU A 12 -51.80 -55.25 -36.64
CA LEU A 12 -51.27 -53.87 -36.54
C LEU A 12 -52.26 -52.70 -36.36
N LEU A 13 -52.32 -52.16 -35.13
CA LEU A 13 -52.26 -50.71 -34.85
C LEU A 13 -52.12 -50.49 -33.34
N LEU A 14 -51.01 -50.98 -32.78
CA LEU A 14 -50.48 -50.36 -31.57
C LEU A 14 -49.75 -49.09 -32.03
N LEU A 15 -50.43 -47.95 -31.88
CA LEU A 15 -49.77 -46.66 -31.79
C LEU A 15 -48.73 -46.76 -30.68
N ILE A 16 -47.47 -46.93 -31.07
CA ILE A 16 -46.34 -46.53 -30.24
C ILE A 16 -46.42 -44.99 -30.24
N PRO A 17 -46.66 -44.31 -29.10
CA PRO A 17 -46.44 -42.88 -29.07
C PRO A 17 -44.97 -42.67 -29.40
N ALA A 18 -44.70 -41.86 -30.42
CA ALA A 18 -43.35 -41.47 -30.80
C ALA A 18 -42.57 -41.13 -29.54
N ALA A 19 -41.66 -42.01 -29.14
CA ALA A 19 -40.64 -41.69 -28.18
C ALA A 19 -39.87 -40.55 -28.83
N ALA A 20 -40.11 -39.32 -28.36
CA ALA A 20 -39.12 -38.27 -28.52
C ALA A 20 -37.84 -38.87 -27.95
N LEU A 21 -36.90 -39.24 -28.83
CA LEU A 21 -35.59 -39.66 -28.39
C LEU A 21 -35.05 -38.52 -27.54
N ALA A 22 -35.07 -38.69 -26.22
CA ALA A 22 -34.40 -37.77 -25.33
C ALA A 22 -32.93 -37.78 -25.79
N ALA A 23 -32.45 -36.61 -26.23
CA ALA A 23 -31.07 -36.45 -26.67
C ALA A 23 -30.14 -37.06 -25.62
N SER A 24 -29.15 -37.81 -26.06
CA SER A 24 -28.16 -38.37 -25.13
C SER A 24 -27.51 -37.25 -24.33
N PRO A 25 -27.04 -37.50 -23.09
CA PRO A 25 -26.35 -36.48 -22.29
C PRO A 25 -25.22 -35.77 -23.05
N GLY A 26 -24.54 -36.48 -23.96
CA GLY A 26 -23.51 -35.92 -24.82
C GLY A 26 -24.05 -34.97 -25.90
N GLU A 27 -25.11 -35.35 -26.60
CA GLU A 27 -25.78 -34.49 -27.60
C GLU A 27 -26.37 -33.23 -26.95
N GLU A 28 -26.99 -33.39 -25.77
CA GLU A 28 -27.51 -32.27 -25.01
C GLU A 28 -26.38 -31.33 -24.53
N GLY A 29 -25.27 -31.89 -24.07
CA GLY A 29 -24.09 -31.11 -23.69
C GLY A 29 -23.53 -30.28 -24.86
N LEU A 30 -23.42 -30.85 -26.06
CA LEU A 30 -22.96 -30.15 -27.25
C LEU A 30 -23.96 -29.08 -27.72
N ARG A 31 -25.27 -29.38 -27.62
CA ARG A 31 -26.33 -28.40 -27.92
C ARG A 31 -26.25 -27.19 -27.00
N LEU A 32 -26.15 -27.43 -25.69
CA LEU A 32 -25.98 -26.37 -24.68
C LEU A 32 -24.71 -25.56 -24.89
N ASN A 33 -23.61 -26.21 -25.29
CA ASN A 33 -22.39 -25.50 -25.66
C ASN A 33 -22.61 -24.53 -26.82
N ASN A 34 -23.26 -24.98 -27.90
CA ASN A 34 -23.53 -24.15 -29.07
C ASN A 34 -24.49 -22.99 -28.75
N GLU A 35 -25.52 -23.24 -27.94
CA GLU A 35 -26.42 -22.20 -27.44
C GLU A 35 -25.68 -21.15 -26.61
N GLY A 36 -24.75 -21.59 -25.75
CA GLY A 36 -23.95 -20.72 -24.92
C GLY A 36 -22.98 -19.85 -25.73
N VAL A 37 -22.28 -20.43 -26.70
CA VAL A 37 -21.41 -19.68 -27.62
C VAL A 37 -22.21 -18.68 -28.45
N ALA A 38 -23.40 -19.05 -28.93
CA ALA A 38 -24.27 -18.13 -29.66
C ALA A 38 -24.76 -16.97 -28.78
N ALA A 39 -25.12 -17.25 -27.52
CA ALA A 39 -25.50 -16.20 -26.56
C ALA A 39 -24.33 -15.24 -26.28
N LEU A 40 -23.11 -15.77 -26.14
CA LEU A 40 -21.91 -14.97 -25.92
C LEU A 40 -21.66 -13.98 -27.07
N ARG A 41 -21.78 -14.44 -28.33
CA ARG A 41 -21.65 -13.59 -29.53
C ARG A 41 -22.70 -12.48 -29.61
N HIS A 42 -23.86 -12.67 -29.00
CA HIS A 42 -24.93 -11.68 -28.96
C HIS A 42 -24.90 -10.82 -27.69
N GLY A 43 -23.89 -10.99 -26.82
CA GLY A 43 -23.76 -10.24 -25.57
C GLY A 43 -24.74 -10.66 -24.46
N ASP A 44 -25.49 -11.76 -24.63
CA ASP A 44 -26.35 -12.31 -23.56
C ASP A 44 -25.52 -13.18 -22.62
N LEU A 45 -24.72 -12.51 -21.80
CA LEU A 45 -23.69 -13.14 -20.99
C LEU A 45 -24.26 -14.05 -19.89
N LYS A 46 -25.37 -13.62 -19.27
CA LYS A 46 -26.12 -14.43 -18.30
C LYS A 46 -26.56 -15.77 -18.89
N LYS A 47 -27.11 -15.75 -20.11
CA LYS A 47 -27.49 -16.99 -20.80
C LYS A 47 -26.26 -17.79 -21.21
N ALA A 48 -25.21 -17.14 -21.72
CA ALA A 48 -23.97 -17.80 -22.11
C ALA A 48 -23.37 -18.61 -20.97
N VAL A 49 -23.11 -17.98 -19.81
CA VAL A 49 -22.55 -18.63 -18.62
C VAL A 49 -23.43 -19.78 -18.14
N SER A 50 -24.75 -19.57 -18.07
CA SER A 50 -25.70 -20.60 -17.63
C SER A 50 -25.66 -21.85 -18.52
N ARG A 51 -25.68 -21.66 -19.85
CA ARG A 51 -25.67 -22.76 -20.83
C ARG A 51 -24.33 -23.48 -20.87
N LEU A 52 -23.22 -22.74 -20.82
CA LEU A 52 -21.88 -23.30 -20.83
C LEU A 52 -21.55 -24.04 -19.52
N ALA A 53 -22.01 -23.56 -18.37
CA ALA A 53 -21.90 -24.27 -17.10
C ALA A 53 -22.66 -25.60 -17.14
N ALA A 54 -23.87 -25.61 -17.71
CA ALA A 54 -24.65 -26.83 -17.88
C ALA A 54 -23.98 -27.81 -18.85
N ALA A 55 -23.47 -27.32 -19.98
CA ALA A 55 -22.70 -28.12 -20.93
C ALA A 55 -21.46 -28.78 -20.26
N ARG A 56 -20.71 -28.03 -19.45
CA ARG A 56 -19.54 -28.53 -18.73
C ARG A 56 -19.89 -29.62 -17.72
N ARG A 57 -21.05 -29.54 -17.05
CA ARG A 57 -21.50 -30.61 -16.14
C ARG A 57 -21.80 -31.92 -16.87
N LEU A 58 -22.35 -31.84 -18.08
CA LEU A 58 -22.64 -33.02 -18.91
C LEU A 58 -21.39 -33.56 -19.61
N LEU A 59 -20.41 -32.70 -19.88
CA LEU A 59 -19.19 -33.01 -20.63
C LEU A 59 -17.92 -32.52 -19.88
N PRO A 60 -17.61 -33.03 -18.67
CA PRO A 60 -16.56 -32.48 -17.80
C PRO A 60 -15.12 -32.62 -18.35
N GLY A 61 -14.88 -33.59 -19.25
CA GLY A 61 -13.59 -33.80 -19.91
C GLY A 61 -13.45 -33.18 -21.29
N ASN A 62 -14.47 -32.45 -21.78
CA ASN A 62 -14.42 -31.87 -23.12
C ASN A 62 -13.70 -30.51 -23.10
N GLU A 63 -12.51 -30.45 -23.70
CA GLU A 63 -11.67 -29.25 -23.73
C GLU A 63 -12.32 -28.05 -24.42
N THR A 64 -13.11 -28.28 -25.48
CA THR A 64 -13.81 -27.20 -26.19
C THR A 64 -14.89 -26.57 -25.30
N VAL A 65 -15.67 -27.40 -24.61
CA VAL A 65 -16.69 -26.92 -23.65
C VAL A 65 -16.03 -26.18 -22.49
N ALA A 66 -14.93 -26.71 -21.97
CA ALA A 66 -14.14 -26.08 -20.92
C ALA A 66 -13.60 -24.70 -21.35
N LYS A 67 -13.06 -24.60 -22.56
CA LYS A 67 -12.56 -23.36 -23.16
C LYS A 67 -13.67 -22.32 -23.38
N ASN A 68 -14.82 -22.74 -23.90
CA ASN A 68 -15.94 -21.83 -24.12
C ASN A 68 -16.50 -21.31 -22.79
N PHE A 69 -16.61 -22.17 -21.77
CA PHE A 69 -17.02 -21.75 -20.42
C PHE A 69 -16.01 -20.77 -19.82
N ALA A 70 -14.71 -21.05 -19.90
CA ALA A 70 -13.66 -20.12 -19.49
C ALA A 70 -13.80 -18.74 -20.18
N ALA A 71 -14.05 -18.72 -21.50
CA ALA A 71 -14.25 -17.48 -22.24
C ALA A 71 -15.45 -16.66 -21.71
N ALA A 72 -16.57 -17.31 -21.42
CA ALA A 72 -17.74 -16.63 -20.85
C ALA A 72 -17.48 -16.09 -19.44
N CYS A 73 -16.72 -16.83 -18.61
CA CYS A 73 -16.31 -16.35 -17.29
C CYS A 73 -15.35 -15.14 -17.38
N LEU A 74 -14.43 -15.14 -18.34
CA LEU A 74 -13.52 -14.01 -18.57
C LEU A 74 -14.27 -12.73 -18.97
N GLU A 75 -15.28 -12.85 -19.84
CA GLU A 75 -16.15 -11.73 -20.22
C GLU A 75 -16.97 -11.18 -19.04
N GLU A 76 -17.49 -12.06 -18.16
CA GLU A 76 -18.15 -11.60 -16.92
C GLU A 76 -17.17 -10.91 -15.97
N ALA A 77 -15.96 -11.45 -15.81
CA ALA A 77 -14.92 -10.84 -14.99
C ALA A 77 -14.57 -9.43 -15.47
N GLN A 78 -14.44 -9.24 -16.79
CA GLN A 78 -14.19 -7.93 -17.38
C GLN A 78 -15.35 -6.97 -17.11
N GLY A 79 -16.60 -7.42 -17.28
CA GLY A 79 -17.79 -6.63 -16.98
C GLY A 79 -17.87 -6.22 -15.50
N CYS A 80 -17.57 -7.13 -14.58
CA CYS A 80 -17.50 -6.86 -13.14
C CYS A 80 -16.39 -5.84 -12.80
N THR A 81 -15.21 -6.00 -13.40
CA THR A 81 -14.08 -5.05 -13.23
C THR A 81 -14.47 -3.65 -13.68
N ALA A 82 -15.10 -3.52 -14.85
CA ALA A 82 -15.57 -2.24 -15.36
C ALA A 82 -16.64 -1.56 -14.48
N ARG A 83 -17.43 -2.36 -13.74
CA ARG A 83 -18.41 -1.86 -12.75
C ARG A 83 -17.81 -1.59 -11.36
N GLY A 84 -16.54 -1.94 -11.14
CA GLY A 84 -15.88 -1.87 -9.83
C GLY A 84 -16.28 -2.99 -8.85
N ASP A 85 -16.99 -4.02 -9.32
CA ASP A 85 -17.33 -5.20 -8.52
C ASP A 85 -16.16 -6.20 -8.55
N LEU A 86 -15.09 -5.84 -7.84
CA LEU A 86 -13.80 -6.52 -7.91
C LEU A 86 -13.83 -7.92 -7.28
N GLU A 87 -14.66 -8.13 -6.25
CA GLU A 87 -14.83 -9.46 -5.65
C GLU A 87 -15.50 -10.43 -6.62
N ALA A 88 -16.57 -9.98 -7.31
CA ALA A 88 -17.19 -10.79 -8.35
C ALA A 88 -16.25 -11.01 -9.54
N ALA A 89 -15.45 -10.00 -9.92
CA ALA A 89 -14.47 -10.15 -11.00
C ALA A 89 -13.46 -11.26 -10.70
N VAL A 90 -12.86 -11.25 -9.51
CA VAL A 90 -11.90 -12.28 -9.09
C VAL A 90 -12.56 -13.66 -9.03
N SER A 91 -13.78 -13.76 -8.50
CA SER A 91 -14.54 -15.02 -8.49
C SER A 91 -14.77 -15.60 -9.89
N TRP A 92 -15.03 -14.76 -10.89
CA TRP A 92 -15.17 -15.20 -12.28
C TRP A 92 -13.83 -15.60 -12.92
N LEU A 93 -12.73 -14.89 -12.60
CA LEU A 93 -11.38 -15.28 -13.03
C LEU A 93 -10.99 -16.65 -12.47
N ASP A 94 -11.27 -16.90 -11.20
CA ASP A 94 -10.99 -18.19 -10.55
C ASP A 94 -11.79 -19.33 -11.18
N GLN A 95 -13.05 -19.08 -11.56
CA GLN A 95 -13.85 -20.04 -12.32
C GLN A 95 -13.28 -20.32 -13.71
N ALA A 96 -12.79 -19.29 -14.42
CA ALA A 96 -12.11 -19.48 -15.71
C ALA A 96 -10.78 -20.24 -15.57
N ALA A 97 -10.02 -20.00 -14.51
CA ALA A 97 -8.76 -20.69 -14.21
C ALA A 97 -8.99 -22.17 -13.89
N ALA A 98 -9.99 -22.48 -13.06
CA ALA A 98 -10.45 -23.85 -12.79
C ALA A 98 -11.04 -24.51 -14.05
N ALA A 99 -11.50 -23.69 -15.00
CA ALA A 99 -12.10 -24.20 -16.21
C ALA A 99 -11.08 -24.79 -17.17
N ASN A 100 -10.05 -24.02 -17.55
CA ASN A 100 -9.04 -24.46 -18.52
C ASN A 100 -7.76 -23.60 -18.54
N SER A 101 -7.06 -23.43 -17.41
CA SER A 101 -5.78 -22.67 -17.36
C SER A 101 -4.59 -23.34 -18.10
N ALA A 102 -4.74 -24.60 -18.54
CA ALA A 102 -3.74 -25.32 -19.33
C ALA A 102 -3.75 -24.92 -20.82
N ASP A 103 -4.87 -24.41 -21.35
CA ASP A 103 -4.94 -23.85 -22.71
C ASP A 103 -4.22 -22.49 -22.75
N ALA A 104 -3.35 -22.29 -23.75
CA ALA A 104 -2.54 -21.07 -23.84
C ALA A 104 -3.39 -19.81 -24.05
N THR A 105 -4.46 -19.87 -24.84
CA THR A 105 -5.34 -18.71 -25.05
C THR A 105 -6.04 -18.33 -23.74
N VAL A 106 -6.56 -19.33 -23.02
CA VAL A 106 -7.24 -19.09 -21.73
C VAL A 106 -6.24 -18.55 -20.69
N ARG A 107 -5.03 -19.11 -20.63
CA ARG A 107 -3.97 -18.66 -19.73
C ARG A 107 -3.60 -17.19 -19.95
N ASN A 108 -3.39 -16.79 -21.21
CA ASN A 108 -3.03 -15.42 -21.54
C ASN A 108 -4.17 -14.45 -21.22
N ASN A 109 -5.42 -14.83 -21.52
CA ASN A 109 -6.59 -14.02 -21.19
C ASN A 109 -6.83 -13.92 -19.67
N LEU A 110 -6.54 -14.98 -18.91
CA LEU A 110 -6.57 -14.94 -17.45
C LEU A 110 -5.52 -13.98 -16.89
N ALA A 111 -4.29 -14.02 -17.41
CA ALA A 111 -3.23 -13.10 -17.00
C ALA A 111 -3.65 -11.64 -17.24
N ALA A 112 -4.22 -11.35 -18.41
CA ALA A 112 -4.80 -10.04 -18.72
C ALA A 112 -5.94 -9.66 -17.76
N GLY A 113 -6.89 -10.57 -17.50
CA GLY A 113 -8.03 -10.32 -16.61
C GLY A 113 -7.61 -10.04 -15.16
N TYR A 114 -6.65 -10.79 -14.62
CA TYR A 114 -6.08 -10.51 -13.29
C TYR A 114 -5.32 -9.17 -13.27
N SER A 115 -4.61 -8.83 -14.34
CA SER A 115 -3.92 -7.54 -14.48
C SER A 115 -4.89 -6.35 -14.52
N ASP A 116 -6.03 -6.48 -15.20
CA ASP A 116 -7.06 -5.44 -15.27
C ASP A 116 -7.73 -5.23 -13.91
N ALA A 117 -8.08 -6.31 -13.22
CA ALA A 117 -8.62 -6.26 -11.86
C ALA A 117 -7.60 -5.65 -10.88
N ALA A 118 -6.31 -5.99 -11.00
CA ALA A 118 -5.23 -5.40 -10.21
C ALA A 118 -5.07 -3.90 -10.49
N SER A 119 -5.24 -3.47 -11.73
CA SER A 119 -5.20 -2.06 -12.12
C SER A 119 -6.36 -1.28 -11.49
N ALA A 120 -7.56 -1.87 -11.43
CA ALA A 120 -8.70 -1.28 -10.74
C ALA A 120 -8.49 -1.21 -9.21
N LEU A 121 -7.93 -2.26 -8.60
CA LEU A 121 -7.52 -2.24 -7.18
C LEU A 121 -6.47 -1.16 -6.89
N THR A 122 -5.52 -0.97 -7.81
CA THR A 122 -4.50 0.08 -7.70
C THR A 122 -5.12 1.48 -7.74
N GLN A 123 -6.12 1.71 -8.59
CA GLN A 123 -6.88 2.97 -8.62
C GLN A 123 -7.66 3.19 -7.31
N ALA A 124 -8.19 2.11 -6.73
CA ALA A 124 -8.80 2.11 -5.41
C ALA A 124 -7.78 2.15 -4.25
N ARG A 125 -6.48 2.28 -4.54
CA ARG A 125 -5.35 2.30 -3.58
C ARG A 125 -5.22 1.03 -2.72
N ARG A 126 -5.79 -0.09 -3.16
CA ARG A 126 -5.67 -1.41 -2.53
C ARG A 126 -4.46 -2.14 -3.09
N TYR A 127 -3.26 -1.64 -2.80
CA TYR A 127 -2.03 -2.09 -3.45
C TYR A 127 -1.62 -3.52 -3.10
N GLY A 128 -1.81 -3.95 -1.84
CA GLY A 128 -1.56 -5.34 -1.43
C GLY A 128 -2.44 -6.35 -2.16
N ASP A 129 -3.73 -6.05 -2.33
CA ASP A 129 -4.65 -6.89 -3.11
C ASP A 129 -4.27 -6.90 -4.59
N ALA A 130 -3.90 -5.74 -5.15
CA ALA A 130 -3.42 -5.64 -6.52
C ALA A 130 -2.15 -6.48 -6.74
N ALA A 131 -1.20 -6.44 -5.81
CA ALA A 131 0.00 -7.28 -5.84
C ALA A 131 -0.36 -8.77 -5.74
N GLY A 132 -1.38 -9.14 -4.97
CA GLY A 132 -1.92 -10.50 -4.94
C GLY A 132 -2.38 -10.99 -6.32
N LEU A 133 -3.21 -10.21 -7.02
CA LEU A 133 -3.69 -10.56 -8.35
C LEU A 133 -2.56 -10.56 -9.40
N LEU A 134 -1.63 -9.62 -9.33
CA LEU A 134 -0.48 -9.56 -10.24
C LEU A 134 0.49 -10.74 -10.04
N ARG A 135 0.66 -11.26 -8.81
CA ARG A 135 1.39 -12.52 -8.59
C ARG A 135 0.73 -13.68 -9.33
N THR A 136 -0.60 -13.78 -9.28
CA THR A 136 -1.34 -14.80 -10.06
C THR A 136 -1.13 -14.61 -11.55
N ALA A 137 -1.19 -13.37 -12.06
CA ALA A 137 -0.93 -13.07 -13.46
C ALA A 137 0.49 -13.44 -13.90
N VAL A 138 1.52 -13.10 -13.10
CA VAL A 138 2.93 -13.49 -13.35
C VAL A 138 3.10 -15.01 -13.31
N ALA A 139 2.40 -15.73 -12.44
CA ALA A 139 2.47 -17.20 -12.43
C ALA A 139 1.89 -17.83 -13.71
N LEU A 140 0.90 -17.17 -14.34
CA LEU A 140 0.32 -17.59 -15.62
C LEU A 140 1.23 -17.23 -16.81
N GLU A 141 1.93 -16.10 -16.75
CA GLU A 141 2.90 -15.67 -17.77
C GLU A 141 4.25 -15.26 -17.14
N PRO A 142 5.11 -16.22 -16.76
CA PRO A 142 6.34 -15.95 -15.99
C PRO A 142 7.38 -15.08 -16.70
N GLU A 143 7.29 -15.02 -18.03
CA GLU A 143 8.22 -14.29 -18.89
C GLU A 143 7.73 -12.87 -19.24
N SER A 144 6.54 -12.48 -18.78
CA SER A 144 5.96 -11.17 -19.07
C SER A 144 6.61 -10.09 -18.20
N THR A 145 7.52 -9.31 -18.79
CA THR A 145 8.15 -8.16 -18.13
C THR A 145 7.12 -7.08 -17.78
N VAL A 146 6.03 -6.95 -18.55
CA VAL A 146 4.93 -6.02 -18.27
C VAL A 146 4.22 -6.39 -16.97
N LEU A 147 3.89 -7.68 -16.77
CA LEU A 147 3.24 -8.13 -15.53
C LEU A 147 4.17 -8.02 -14.32
N ARG A 148 5.47 -8.33 -14.49
CA ARG A 148 6.47 -8.15 -13.43
C ARG A 148 6.67 -6.68 -13.06
N GLY A 149 6.76 -5.79 -14.05
CA GLY A 149 6.82 -4.35 -13.82
C GLY A 149 5.56 -3.83 -13.11
N GLY A 150 4.39 -4.33 -13.49
CA GLY A 150 3.12 -4.08 -12.81
C GLY A 150 3.14 -4.55 -11.35
N LEU A 151 3.61 -5.77 -11.09
CA LEU A 151 3.76 -6.34 -9.75
C LEU A 151 4.74 -5.51 -8.90
N GLY A 152 5.91 -5.16 -9.45
CA GLY A 152 6.88 -4.28 -8.81
C GLY A 152 6.29 -2.90 -8.46
N ALA A 153 5.44 -2.35 -9.32
CA ALA A 153 4.76 -1.08 -9.06
C ALA A 153 3.72 -1.19 -7.95
N ALA A 154 2.92 -2.26 -7.93
CA ALA A 154 1.97 -2.52 -6.86
C ALA A 154 2.68 -2.74 -5.51
N LEU A 155 3.74 -3.55 -5.48
CA LEU A 155 4.55 -3.82 -4.29
C LEU A 155 5.23 -2.56 -3.75
N TYR A 156 5.79 -1.73 -4.64
CA TYR A 156 6.40 -0.47 -4.23
C TYR A 156 5.38 0.48 -3.58
N ARG A 157 4.16 0.56 -4.12
CA ARG A 157 3.07 1.36 -3.55
C ARG A 157 2.48 0.76 -2.27
N ASP A 158 2.54 -0.56 -2.13
CA ASP A 158 2.24 -1.30 -0.90
C ASP A 158 3.39 -1.25 0.11
N ASN A 159 4.44 -0.46 -0.16
CA ASN A 159 5.60 -0.27 0.69
C ASN A 159 6.46 -1.53 0.92
N ARG A 160 6.28 -2.55 0.09
CA ARG A 160 7.06 -3.80 0.06
C ARG A 160 8.24 -3.65 -0.90
N ARG A 161 9.15 -2.71 -0.58
CA ARG A 161 10.19 -2.22 -1.48
C ARG A 161 11.22 -3.31 -1.85
N GLU A 162 11.54 -4.21 -0.93
CA GLU A 162 12.43 -5.36 -1.15
C GLU A 162 11.90 -6.27 -2.27
N GLU A 163 10.65 -6.72 -2.15
CA GLU A 163 10.01 -7.56 -3.17
C GLU A 163 9.85 -6.79 -4.49
N ALA A 164 9.55 -5.49 -4.43
CA ALA A 164 9.50 -4.67 -5.63
C ALA A 164 10.86 -4.63 -6.36
N LEU A 165 11.97 -4.52 -5.62
CA LEU A 165 13.32 -4.51 -6.20
C LEU A 165 13.64 -5.84 -6.90
N GLU A 166 13.20 -6.97 -6.34
CA GLU A 166 13.34 -8.29 -6.96
C GLU A 166 12.60 -8.36 -8.30
N GLU A 167 11.35 -7.88 -8.36
CA GLU A 167 10.58 -7.89 -9.60
C GLU A 167 11.14 -6.93 -10.66
N TYR A 168 11.58 -5.73 -10.28
CA TYR A 168 12.23 -4.82 -11.24
C TYR A 168 13.57 -5.36 -11.75
N ARG A 169 14.34 -6.07 -10.91
CA ARG A 169 15.55 -6.77 -11.38
C ARG A 169 15.21 -7.89 -12.35
N ALA A 170 14.15 -8.66 -12.10
CA ALA A 170 13.68 -9.67 -13.03
C ALA A 170 13.23 -9.07 -14.38
N VAL A 171 12.68 -7.84 -14.38
CA VAL A 171 12.44 -7.08 -15.63
C VAL A 171 13.77 -6.79 -16.34
N LEU A 172 14.77 -6.27 -15.62
CA LEU A 172 16.07 -5.91 -16.19
C LEU A 172 16.91 -7.10 -16.67
N ASP A 173 16.72 -8.29 -16.08
CA ASP A 173 17.34 -9.54 -16.55
C ASP A 173 16.86 -9.92 -17.95
N ARG A 174 15.64 -9.50 -18.34
CA ARG A 174 15.04 -9.74 -19.65
C ARG A 174 15.19 -8.55 -20.60
N ASP A 175 14.98 -7.35 -20.10
CA ASP A 175 15.18 -6.10 -20.83
C ASP A 175 16.11 -5.16 -20.04
N PRO A 176 17.44 -5.26 -20.26
CA PRO A 176 18.41 -4.38 -19.62
C PRO A 176 18.27 -2.90 -19.99
N ARG A 177 17.41 -2.56 -20.97
CA ARG A 177 17.17 -1.20 -21.45
C ARG A 177 15.82 -0.65 -20.98
N ASP A 178 15.13 -1.29 -20.05
CA ASP A 178 13.93 -0.73 -19.44
C ASP A 178 14.31 0.41 -18.47
N ALA A 179 14.21 1.66 -18.94
CA ALA A 179 14.54 2.85 -18.16
C ALA A 179 13.65 3.00 -16.90
N ALA A 180 12.38 2.58 -16.97
CA ALA A 180 11.46 2.69 -15.85
C ALA A 180 11.83 1.72 -14.72
N ALA A 181 12.18 0.47 -15.06
CA ALA A 181 12.66 -0.52 -14.09
C ALA A 181 13.99 -0.09 -13.45
N ARG A 182 14.93 0.48 -14.22
CA ARG A 182 16.17 1.06 -13.68
C ARG A 182 15.91 2.20 -12.72
N ARG A 183 15.05 3.15 -13.09
CA ARG A 183 14.64 4.26 -12.20
C ARG A 183 14.09 3.73 -10.87
N MET A 184 13.22 2.72 -10.93
CA MET A 184 12.63 2.13 -9.73
C MET A 184 13.65 1.37 -8.88
N CYS A 185 14.58 0.63 -9.49
CA CYS A 185 15.71 0.03 -8.80
C CYS A 185 16.56 1.10 -8.09
N GLY A 186 16.95 2.15 -8.80
CA GLY A 186 17.72 3.26 -8.23
C GLY A 186 17.02 3.94 -7.06
N ARG A 187 15.71 4.18 -7.16
CA ARG A 187 14.90 4.73 -6.06
C ARG A 187 14.89 3.83 -4.82
N ILE A 188 14.69 2.53 -5.02
CA ILE A 188 14.65 1.59 -3.89
C ILE A 188 16.05 1.44 -3.27
N LEU A 189 17.11 1.35 -4.09
CA LEU A 189 18.49 1.31 -3.62
C LEU A 189 18.86 2.54 -2.81
N TYR A 190 18.42 3.73 -3.25
CA TYR A 190 18.60 4.97 -2.50
C TYR A 190 17.90 4.93 -1.14
N TRP A 191 16.65 4.46 -1.08
CA TRP A 191 15.92 4.28 0.18
C TRP A 191 16.65 3.30 1.12
N LYS A 192 17.27 2.24 0.58
CA LYS A 192 18.14 1.31 1.34
C LYS A 192 19.51 1.89 1.73
N GLY A 193 19.79 3.16 1.41
CA GLY A 193 21.06 3.83 1.67
C GLY A 193 22.22 3.43 0.74
N ARG A 194 21.96 2.63 -0.30
CA ARG A 194 22.97 2.16 -1.28
C ARG A 194 23.15 3.21 -2.39
N MET A 195 23.68 4.38 -2.04
CA MET A 195 23.74 5.54 -2.93
C MET A 195 24.52 5.31 -4.23
N GLU A 196 25.66 4.62 -4.16
CA GLU A 196 26.51 4.37 -5.34
C GLU A 196 25.77 3.54 -6.39
N GLU A 197 25.15 2.43 -5.96
CA GLU A 197 24.34 1.57 -6.82
C GLU A 197 23.08 2.28 -7.31
N ALA A 198 22.47 3.13 -6.47
CA ALA A 198 21.35 3.96 -6.89
C ALA A 198 21.74 4.92 -8.03
N LEU A 199 22.90 5.56 -7.92
CA LEU A 199 23.43 6.45 -8.97
C LEU A 199 23.76 5.69 -10.25
N GLU A 200 24.30 4.48 -10.16
CA GLU A 200 24.55 3.64 -11.33
C GLU A 200 23.25 3.37 -12.11
N GLU A 201 22.20 2.90 -11.43
CA GLU A 201 20.91 2.63 -12.08
C GLU A 201 20.24 3.89 -12.64
N LEU A 202 20.27 5.01 -11.89
CA LEU A 202 19.63 6.25 -12.34
C LEU A 202 20.37 6.89 -13.52
N ARG A 203 21.72 6.87 -13.52
CA ARG A 203 22.51 7.36 -14.66
C ARG A 203 22.24 6.53 -15.90
N GLU A 204 22.10 5.22 -15.76
CA GLU A 204 21.78 4.34 -16.87
C GLU A 204 20.33 4.56 -17.37
N ALA A 205 19.37 4.78 -16.48
CA ALA A 205 18.01 5.18 -16.84
C ALA A 205 18.01 6.48 -17.67
N VAL A 206 18.73 7.52 -17.23
CA VAL A 206 18.88 8.79 -17.96
C VAL A 206 19.63 8.61 -19.29
N ARG A 207 20.61 7.69 -19.35
CA ARG A 207 21.32 7.39 -20.60
C ARG A 207 20.40 6.73 -21.64
N ILE A 208 19.46 5.89 -21.19
CA ILE A 208 18.49 5.22 -22.05
C ILE A 208 17.38 6.19 -22.48
N ASP A 209 16.82 6.94 -21.53
CA ASP A 209 15.82 7.98 -21.76
C ASP A 209 16.30 9.33 -21.20
N PRO A 210 16.95 10.16 -22.03
CA PRO A 210 17.40 11.49 -21.62
C PRO A 210 16.28 12.46 -21.23
N SER A 211 15.00 12.13 -21.48
CA SER A 211 13.85 12.95 -21.11
C SER A 211 13.28 12.62 -19.71
N ASP A 212 13.80 11.57 -19.05
CA ASP A 212 13.41 11.18 -17.69
C ASP A 212 13.98 12.15 -16.63
N SER A 213 13.33 13.32 -16.55
CA SER A 213 13.69 14.37 -15.60
C SER A 213 13.59 13.93 -14.14
N GLU A 214 12.75 12.93 -13.82
CA GLU A 214 12.64 12.38 -12.47
C GLU A 214 13.90 11.62 -12.07
N SER A 215 14.42 10.77 -12.95
CA SER A 215 15.70 10.07 -12.72
C SER A 215 16.86 11.05 -12.64
N ALA A 216 16.91 12.04 -13.53
CA ALA A 216 17.97 13.05 -13.54
C ALA A 216 18.00 13.87 -12.24
N ALA A 217 16.85 14.40 -11.80
CA ALA A 217 16.75 15.17 -10.56
C ALA A 217 17.08 14.33 -9.32
N LEU A 218 16.65 13.06 -9.29
CA LEU A 218 16.99 12.16 -8.20
C LEU A 218 18.48 11.84 -8.18
N ALA A 219 19.11 11.57 -9.33
CA ALA A 219 20.55 11.34 -9.42
C ALA A 219 21.34 12.56 -8.94
N GLU A 220 20.99 13.77 -9.39
CA GLU A 220 21.66 15.00 -8.97
C GLU A 220 21.56 15.22 -7.46
N ARG A 221 20.38 14.96 -6.86
CA ARG A 221 20.21 15.02 -5.41
C ARG A 221 21.13 14.03 -4.69
N ILE A 222 21.14 12.76 -5.13
CA ILE A 222 21.95 11.72 -4.52
C ILE A 222 23.45 12.02 -4.68
N GLU A 223 23.88 12.58 -5.81
CA GLU A 223 25.27 13.00 -6.02
C GLU A 223 25.68 14.06 -5.01
N ARG A 224 24.86 15.11 -4.79
CA ARG A 224 25.15 16.12 -3.78
C ARG A 224 25.26 15.52 -2.37
N GLU A 225 24.38 14.60 -2.03
CA GLU A 225 24.42 13.91 -0.73
C GLU A 225 25.68 13.04 -0.59
N TYR A 226 25.98 12.23 -1.61
CA TYR A 226 27.14 11.36 -1.65
C TYR A 226 28.45 12.15 -1.53
N GLU A 227 28.58 13.28 -2.22
CA GLU A 227 29.77 14.13 -2.14
C GLU A 227 30.04 14.66 -0.74
N VAL A 228 29.00 14.91 0.05
CA VAL A 228 29.11 15.30 1.46
C VAL A 228 29.42 14.09 2.35
N GLU A 229 28.69 12.99 2.16
CA GLU A 229 28.73 11.82 3.05
C GLU A 229 29.93 10.90 2.81
N LYS A 230 30.55 10.89 1.62
CA LYS A 230 31.67 9.98 1.30
C LYS A 230 32.91 10.18 2.20
N GLY A 231 33.04 11.36 2.81
CA GLY A 231 34.11 11.68 3.76
C GLY A 231 33.78 11.36 5.22
N PHE A 232 32.55 10.92 5.51
CA PHE A 232 32.10 10.67 6.87
C PHE A 232 32.69 9.38 7.41
N SER A 233 32.99 9.40 8.71
CA SER A 233 33.23 8.18 9.49
C SER A 233 31.90 7.49 9.75
N VAL A 234 31.92 6.15 9.72
CA VAL A 234 30.73 5.31 9.88
C VAL A 234 30.90 4.44 11.11
N ASP A 235 30.11 4.74 12.14
CA ASP A 235 30.07 3.99 13.39
C ASP A 235 28.86 3.06 13.39
N ARG A 236 29.11 1.75 13.52
CA ARG A 236 28.06 0.71 13.50
C ARG A 236 27.71 0.30 14.93
N HIS A 237 26.46 0.52 15.31
CA HIS A 237 25.86 0.09 16.56
C HIS A 237 24.90 -1.09 16.32
N ALA A 238 24.32 -1.64 17.40
CA ALA A 238 23.40 -2.77 17.32
C ALA A 238 22.16 -2.45 16.45
N HIS A 239 21.59 -1.25 16.62
CA HIS A 239 20.34 -0.82 15.99
C HIS A 239 20.49 0.38 15.05
N PHE A 240 21.68 0.99 15.00
CA PHE A 240 21.92 2.21 14.24
C PHE A 240 23.23 2.11 13.44
N THR A 241 23.25 2.76 12.28
CA THR A 241 24.49 3.07 11.57
C THR A 241 24.63 4.59 11.56
N VAL A 242 25.56 5.14 12.33
CA VAL A 242 25.72 6.58 12.53
C VAL A 242 26.88 7.07 11.67
N SER A 243 26.61 8.02 10.78
CA SER A 243 27.60 8.60 9.87
C SER A 243 27.79 10.08 10.16
N PHE A 244 29.03 10.52 10.33
CA PHE A 244 29.37 11.91 10.69
C PHE A 244 30.81 12.28 10.30
N ASP A 245 31.13 13.58 10.27
CA ASP A 245 32.50 14.06 10.04
C ASP A 245 33.39 13.74 11.28
N GLY A 246 34.13 12.63 11.19
CA GLY A 246 34.77 11.96 12.33
C GLY A 246 35.88 12.73 13.06
N ALA A 247 36.44 13.79 12.48
CA ALA A 247 37.55 14.53 13.09
C ALA A 247 37.11 15.68 14.01
N LYS A 248 35.86 16.17 13.90
CA LYS A 248 35.39 17.38 14.60
C LYS A 248 34.28 17.13 15.63
N ASP A 249 33.54 16.03 15.51
CA ASP A 249 32.23 15.90 16.17
C ASP A 249 32.05 14.63 17.03
N TYR A 250 33.12 13.99 17.51
CA TYR A 250 33.01 12.76 18.31
C TYR A 250 32.09 12.88 19.54
N ARG A 251 32.11 14.03 20.24
CA ARG A 251 31.19 14.30 21.36
C ARG A 251 29.73 14.39 20.91
N ILE A 252 29.48 14.98 19.74
CA ILE A 252 28.15 15.09 19.16
C ILE A 252 27.66 13.70 18.73
N GLY A 253 28.52 12.92 18.05
CA GLY A 253 28.23 11.54 17.68
C GLY A 253 27.79 10.70 18.88
N ARG A 254 28.54 10.77 20.00
CA ARG A 254 28.16 10.10 21.25
C ARG A 254 26.82 10.59 21.80
N ALA A 255 26.61 11.91 21.88
CA ALA A 255 25.36 12.46 22.40
C ALA A 255 24.13 12.06 21.55
N VAL A 256 24.32 11.96 20.23
CA VAL A 256 23.29 11.47 19.31
C VAL A 256 23.00 9.99 19.55
N VAL A 257 24.02 9.14 19.72
CA VAL A 257 23.85 7.72 20.05
C VAL A 257 23.11 7.54 21.38
N ASP A 258 23.53 8.25 22.44
CA ASP A 258 22.87 8.16 23.75
C ASP A 258 21.38 8.54 23.64
N ALA A 259 21.07 9.62 22.90
CA ALA A 259 19.70 10.05 22.67
C ALA A 259 18.90 9.07 21.78
N LEU A 260 19.54 8.38 20.84
CA LEU A 260 18.90 7.35 20.01
C LEU A 260 18.53 6.11 20.83
N ASP A 261 19.39 5.68 21.75
CA ASP A 261 19.10 4.57 22.65
C ASP A 261 17.94 4.90 23.59
N GLU A 262 17.91 6.12 24.13
CA GLU A 262 16.78 6.61 24.92
C GLU A 262 15.49 6.70 24.10
N ALA A 263 15.56 7.25 22.88
CA ALA A 263 14.42 7.31 21.97
C ALA A 263 13.88 5.92 21.65
N ARG A 264 14.77 4.95 21.41
CA ARG A 264 14.40 3.55 21.19
C ARG A 264 13.63 2.96 22.36
N ILE A 265 14.07 3.21 23.59
CA ILE A 265 13.39 2.73 24.79
C ILE A 265 12.04 3.43 24.97
N ALA A 266 12.01 4.76 24.87
CA ALA A 266 10.82 5.57 25.11
C ALA A 266 9.72 5.27 24.08
N VAL A 267 10.04 5.40 22.78
CA VAL A 267 9.10 5.14 21.69
C VAL A 267 8.76 3.66 21.62
N GLY A 268 9.74 2.77 21.78
CA GLY A 268 9.52 1.34 21.68
C GLY A 268 8.65 0.79 22.80
N SER A 269 8.77 1.33 24.01
CA SER A 269 7.87 0.99 25.13
C SER A 269 6.47 1.55 24.92
N ALA A 270 6.35 2.79 24.43
CA ALA A 270 5.07 3.43 24.19
C ALA A 270 4.26 2.72 23.09
N LEU A 271 4.91 2.38 21.98
CA LEU A 271 4.26 1.73 20.83
C LEU A 271 4.34 0.19 20.89
N ALA A 272 4.98 -0.38 21.91
CA ALA A 272 5.27 -1.83 22.01
C ALA A 272 5.94 -2.38 20.72
N PHE A 273 6.78 -1.58 20.08
CA PHE A 273 7.39 -1.90 18.78
C PHE A 273 8.83 -1.40 18.71
N TYR A 274 9.74 -2.29 18.33
CA TYR A 274 11.15 -1.99 18.16
C TYR A 274 11.56 -2.37 16.74
N PRO A 275 11.89 -1.40 15.87
CA PRO A 275 12.49 -1.70 14.58
C PRO A 275 13.66 -2.68 14.73
N THR A 276 13.63 -3.74 13.92
CA THR A 276 14.65 -4.79 13.87
C THR A 276 15.76 -4.45 12.89
N GLU A 277 15.42 -3.70 11.84
CA GLU A 277 16.38 -3.15 10.89
C GLU A 277 17.26 -2.08 11.52
N ARG A 278 18.51 -1.97 11.05
CA ARG A 278 19.39 -0.89 11.51
C ARG A 278 19.00 0.41 10.82
N ILE A 279 18.66 1.42 11.60
CA ILE A 279 18.30 2.73 11.08
C ILE A 279 19.58 3.51 10.77
N ALA A 280 19.67 4.05 9.56
CA ALA A 280 20.77 4.95 9.19
C ALA A 280 20.53 6.33 9.82
N VAL A 281 21.56 6.85 10.48
CA VAL A 281 21.55 8.18 11.10
C VAL A 281 22.72 8.98 10.52
N VAL A 282 22.43 10.16 9.99
CA VAL A 282 23.46 11.02 9.38
C VAL A 282 23.49 12.36 10.10
N ILE A 283 24.66 12.71 10.61
CA ILE A 283 24.87 13.95 11.35
C ILE A 283 25.54 14.96 10.40
N TYR A 284 24.89 16.09 10.17
CA TYR A 284 25.38 17.17 9.31
C TYR A 284 25.70 18.40 10.14
N THR A 285 26.66 19.24 9.74
CA THR A 285 26.70 20.60 10.28
C THR A 285 25.40 21.35 9.98
N ALA A 286 25.00 22.31 10.82
CA ALA A 286 23.80 23.13 10.59
C ALA A 286 23.78 23.82 9.22
N ARG A 287 24.94 24.10 8.62
CA ARG A 287 25.05 24.63 7.26
C ARG A 287 24.73 23.56 6.21
N GLN A 288 25.41 22.41 6.26
CA GLN A 288 25.16 21.29 5.35
C GLN A 288 23.69 20.85 5.39
N PHE A 289 23.12 20.76 6.58
CA PHE A 289 21.71 20.35 6.76
C PHE A 289 20.74 21.26 5.99
N ARG A 290 20.94 22.59 6.06
CA ARG A 290 20.10 23.57 5.35
C ARG A 290 20.34 23.57 3.84
N GLU A 291 21.60 23.52 3.41
CA GLU A 291 21.97 23.61 1.99
C GLU A 291 21.61 22.33 1.22
N LEU A 292 21.71 21.15 1.85
CA LEU A 292 21.53 19.86 1.20
C LEU A 292 20.06 19.43 1.11
N LEU A 293 19.28 19.68 2.17
CA LEU A 293 17.94 19.11 2.33
C LEU A 293 16.80 20.08 1.93
N ASP A 294 17.14 21.31 1.52
CA ASP A 294 16.17 22.38 1.20
C ASP A 294 15.08 22.56 2.28
N VAL A 295 15.46 22.36 3.54
CA VAL A 295 14.58 22.47 4.70
C VAL A 295 14.57 23.89 5.23
N SER A 296 13.39 24.39 5.60
CA SER A 296 13.22 25.73 6.15
C SER A 296 14.00 25.92 7.47
N VAL A 297 14.38 27.16 7.77
CA VAL A 297 15.03 27.51 9.05
C VAL A 297 14.11 27.15 10.22
N GLY A 298 14.52 26.19 11.06
CA GLY A 298 13.80 25.79 12.26
C GLY A 298 13.43 24.30 12.35
N VAL A 299 13.67 23.53 11.29
CA VAL A 299 13.54 22.06 11.32
C VAL A 299 14.65 21.48 12.20
N GLY A 300 14.27 20.76 13.26
CA GLY A 300 15.18 20.21 14.26
C GLY A 300 15.90 18.95 13.83
N GLY A 301 15.28 18.15 12.96
CA GLY A 301 15.77 16.90 12.36
C GLY A 301 14.89 16.52 11.18
N LEU A 302 15.23 15.44 10.47
CA LEU A 302 14.40 14.94 9.38
C LEU A 302 14.49 13.42 9.27
N TYR A 303 13.35 12.75 9.22
CA TYR A 303 13.23 11.36 8.81
C TYR A 303 12.74 11.25 7.35
N ASP A 304 13.58 10.72 6.46
CA ASP A 304 13.27 10.48 5.04
C ASP A 304 13.58 9.03 4.60
N GLY A 305 13.60 8.10 5.57
CA GLY A 305 14.21 6.77 5.46
C GLY A 305 15.57 6.70 6.17
N LYS A 306 16.18 7.86 6.43
CA LYS A 306 17.30 8.05 7.35
C LYS A 306 16.91 9.10 8.39
N ILE A 307 17.44 8.98 9.61
CA ILE A 307 17.36 10.07 10.59
C ILE A 307 18.50 11.05 10.30
N ARG A 308 18.18 12.28 9.92
CA ARG A 308 19.15 13.33 9.62
C ARG A 308 19.15 14.34 10.76
N VAL A 309 20.31 14.56 11.37
CA VAL A 309 20.46 15.41 12.56
C VAL A 309 21.42 16.57 12.26
N PRO A 310 21.01 17.83 12.48
CA PRO A 310 21.94 18.95 12.45
C PRO A 310 22.80 18.97 13.72
N ALA A 311 24.11 18.80 13.58
CA ALA A 311 25.13 19.05 14.58
C ALA A 311 25.15 20.53 14.99
N GLY A 312 25.07 20.76 16.31
CA GLY A 312 25.28 22.06 16.93
C GLY A 312 24.67 22.14 18.33
N GLY A 313 25.17 23.08 19.13
CA GLY A 313 24.63 23.44 20.45
C GLY A 313 24.56 22.24 21.40
N LEU A 314 25.68 21.80 21.96
CA LEU A 314 25.68 20.86 23.10
C LEU A 314 26.30 21.47 24.35
N ASP A 315 26.50 22.79 24.33
CA ASP A 315 27.22 23.53 25.36
C ASP A 315 26.42 23.62 26.66
N SER A 316 25.08 23.56 26.58
CA SER A 316 24.17 23.63 27.72
C SER A 316 23.29 22.40 27.86
N GLU A 317 22.80 22.16 29.08
CA GLU A 317 21.79 21.11 29.34
C GLU A 317 20.52 21.32 28.52
N ARG A 318 20.13 22.59 28.33
CA ARG A 318 18.98 22.96 27.52
C ARG A 318 19.14 22.50 26.07
N ASP A 319 20.35 22.56 25.53
CA ASP A 319 20.56 22.18 24.14
C ASP A 319 20.66 20.65 23.97
N ARG A 320 21.20 19.94 24.97
CA ARG A 320 21.12 18.47 25.05
C ARG A 320 19.67 17.98 25.13
N GLU A 321 18.83 18.65 25.91
CA GLU A 321 17.40 18.37 25.99
C GLU A 321 16.70 18.60 24.63
N LYS A 322 17.02 19.69 23.93
CA LYS A 322 16.50 19.92 22.57
C LYS A 322 16.91 18.80 21.61
N LEU A 323 18.18 18.38 21.63
CA LEU A 323 18.67 17.28 20.80
C LEU A 323 17.90 15.99 21.09
N ARG A 324 17.70 15.65 22.37
CA ARG A 324 16.91 14.48 22.77
C ARG A 324 15.50 14.53 22.20
N ARG A 325 14.80 15.65 22.35
CA ARG A 325 13.44 15.81 21.81
C ARG A 325 13.39 15.62 20.30
N VAL A 326 14.31 16.23 19.56
CA VAL A 326 14.43 16.04 18.11
C VAL A 326 14.63 14.57 17.78
N ILE A 327 15.57 13.89 18.44
CA ILE A 327 15.86 12.49 18.13
C ILE A 327 14.68 11.58 18.47
N VAL A 328 13.97 11.82 19.58
CA VAL A 328 12.73 11.09 19.91
C VAL A 328 11.67 11.30 18.82
N HIS A 329 11.52 12.54 18.34
CA HIS A 329 10.58 12.89 17.27
C HIS A 329 10.91 12.14 15.96
N GLU A 330 12.16 12.24 15.47
CA GLU A 330 12.55 11.56 14.23
C GLU A 330 12.55 10.04 14.35
N TYR A 331 12.91 9.50 15.52
CA TYR A 331 12.81 8.06 15.79
C TYR A 331 11.35 7.60 15.84
N ALA A 332 10.42 8.41 16.34
CA ALA A 332 9.00 8.09 16.31
C ALA A 332 8.48 7.97 14.88
N HIS A 333 8.88 8.86 13.97
CA HIS A 333 8.59 8.70 12.54
C HIS A 333 9.15 7.39 11.97
N ALA A 334 10.40 7.06 12.29
CA ALA A 334 11.00 5.80 11.87
C ALA A 334 10.23 4.59 12.41
N ALA A 335 9.88 4.59 13.70
CA ALA A 335 9.13 3.51 14.32
C ALA A 335 7.74 3.34 13.69
N VAL A 336 7.00 4.43 13.47
CA VAL A 336 5.68 4.42 12.81
C VAL A 336 5.80 3.97 11.35
N HIS A 337 6.86 4.39 10.65
CA HIS A 337 7.16 3.95 9.29
C HIS A 337 7.34 2.43 9.21
N PHE A 338 8.23 1.86 10.02
CA PHE A 338 8.46 0.42 10.04
C PHE A 338 7.26 -0.37 10.57
N LEU A 339 6.49 0.20 11.50
CA LEU A 339 5.32 -0.46 12.06
C LEU A 339 4.15 -0.52 11.08
N THR A 340 3.94 0.54 10.29
CA THR A 340 2.74 0.66 9.45
C THR A 340 3.01 0.55 7.96
N HIS A 341 4.27 0.39 7.56
CA HIS A 341 4.70 0.41 6.17
C HIS A 341 4.19 1.66 5.43
N ASP A 342 4.42 2.84 5.99
CA ASP A 342 3.97 4.16 5.47
C ASP A 342 2.43 4.32 5.33
N ARG A 343 1.61 3.44 5.95
CA ARG A 343 0.14 3.55 5.91
C ARG A 343 -0.43 4.53 6.94
N CYS A 344 0.37 5.01 7.90
CA CYS A 344 -0.06 6.00 8.87
C CYS A 344 -0.32 7.37 8.21
N PRO A 345 -1.50 7.99 8.39
CA PRO A 345 -1.76 9.32 7.84
C PRO A 345 -0.83 10.35 8.48
N LEU A 346 -0.33 11.29 7.67
CA LEU A 346 0.67 12.28 8.09
C LEU A 346 0.32 12.97 9.41
N TRP A 347 -0.92 13.45 9.58
CA TRP A 347 -1.31 14.13 10.81
C TRP A 347 -1.17 13.26 12.07
N LEU A 348 -1.45 11.96 11.96
CA LEU A 348 -1.35 11.05 13.10
C LEU A 348 0.12 10.73 13.37
N ASN A 349 0.92 10.54 12.32
CA ASN A 349 2.36 10.33 12.45
C ASN A 349 3.04 11.54 13.14
N GLU A 350 2.76 12.77 12.69
CA GLU A 350 3.24 14.01 13.31
C GLU A 350 2.75 14.16 14.75
N GLY A 351 1.45 13.88 14.99
CA GLY A 351 0.87 13.97 16.32
C GLY A 351 1.51 12.99 17.31
N ILE A 352 1.80 11.76 16.89
CA ILE A 352 2.50 10.75 17.70
C ILE A 352 3.94 11.18 17.97
N ALA A 353 4.67 11.65 16.95
CA ALA A 353 6.06 12.09 17.10
C ALA A 353 6.18 13.30 18.04
N GLU A 354 5.31 14.31 17.91
CA GLU A 354 5.25 15.46 18.82
C GLU A 354 4.84 15.02 20.24
N PHE A 355 3.84 14.13 20.38
CA PHE A 355 3.38 13.66 21.68
C PHE A 355 4.47 12.88 22.43
N LEU A 356 5.20 11.99 21.75
CA LEU A 356 6.25 11.19 22.38
C LEU A 356 7.52 12.02 22.70
N SER A 357 7.81 13.06 21.90
CA SER A 357 8.99 13.90 22.11
C SER A 357 8.81 15.01 23.14
N ALA A 358 7.61 15.59 23.27
CA ALA A 358 7.36 16.75 24.14
C ALA A 358 6.23 16.55 25.16
N GLY A 359 5.42 15.50 25.01
CA GLY A 359 4.19 15.32 25.77
C GLY A 359 3.11 16.33 25.41
N TRP A 360 2.06 16.37 26.24
CA TRP A 360 1.00 17.37 26.15
C TRP A 360 0.95 18.20 27.43
N ASP A 361 1.46 19.42 27.39
CA ASP A 361 1.55 20.33 28.55
C ASP A 361 0.60 21.54 28.45
N GLY A 362 -0.18 21.63 27.36
CA GLY A 362 -1.05 22.77 27.08
C GLY A 362 -0.31 24.02 26.57
N SER A 363 0.99 23.96 26.28
CA SER A 363 1.74 25.10 25.71
C SER A 363 1.18 25.61 24.38
N LYS A 364 0.47 24.76 23.64
CA LYS A 364 -0.22 25.10 22.38
C LYS A 364 -1.66 25.59 22.58
N ASP A 365 -2.18 25.58 23.82
CA ASP A 365 -3.57 25.93 24.15
C ASP A 365 -3.98 27.33 23.67
N PRO A 366 -3.16 28.40 23.81
CA PRO A 366 -3.57 29.73 23.34
C PRO A 366 -3.87 29.77 21.83
N MET A 367 -3.10 29.03 21.04
CA MET A 367 -3.28 28.96 19.59
C MET A 367 -4.54 28.17 19.22
N LEU A 368 -4.76 27.01 19.87
CA LEU A 368 -5.93 26.17 19.65
C LEU A 368 -7.22 26.87 20.12
N LYS A 369 -7.18 27.49 21.30
CA LYS A 369 -8.30 28.28 21.85
C LYS A 369 -8.70 29.39 20.88
N GLY A 370 -7.73 30.19 20.44
CA GLY A 370 -8.00 31.26 19.49
C GLY A 370 -8.55 30.74 18.15
N ALA A 371 -8.03 29.60 17.67
CA ALA A 371 -8.54 28.99 16.43
C ALA A 371 -9.98 28.48 16.59
N MET A 372 -10.30 27.90 17.76
CA MET A 372 -11.64 27.42 18.08
C MET A 372 -12.66 28.56 18.21
N GLU A 373 -12.33 29.62 18.96
CA GLU A 373 -13.21 30.79 19.12
C GLU A 373 -13.55 31.46 17.79
N ARG A 374 -12.64 31.39 16.80
CA ARG A 374 -12.85 31.93 15.46
C ARG A 374 -13.49 30.95 14.47
N GLY A 375 -13.70 29.69 14.85
CA GLY A 375 -14.18 28.64 13.92
C GLY A 375 -13.18 28.34 12.79
N THR A 376 -11.88 28.44 13.08
CA THR A 376 -10.78 28.32 12.09
C THR A 376 -9.95 27.05 12.25
N LEU A 377 -10.40 26.10 13.09
CA LEU A 377 -9.78 24.78 13.17
C LEU A 377 -9.86 24.07 11.81
N ILE A 378 -8.81 23.30 11.50
CA ILE A 378 -8.70 22.53 10.27
C ILE A 378 -9.45 21.21 10.48
N PRO A 379 -10.40 20.81 9.61
CA PRO A 379 -11.01 19.48 9.69
C PRO A 379 -9.94 18.37 9.64
N LEU A 380 -10.07 17.33 10.44
CA LEU A 380 -9.13 16.20 10.53
C LEU A 380 -8.91 15.55 9.16
N SER A 381 -9.97 15.44 8.36
CA SER A 381 -9.91 14.94 6.97
C SER A 381 -8.98 15.75 6.06
N ARG A 382 -8.70 17.01 6.41
CA ARG A 382 -7.81 17.93 5.67
C ARG A 382 -6.49 18.20 6.38
N LEU A 383 -6.28 17.65 7.57
CA LEU A 383 -5.14 17.99 8.42
C LEU A 383 -3.81 17.54 7.82
N SER A 384 -3.75 16.33 7.26
CA SER A 384 -2.56 15.85 6.51
C SER A 384 -2.21 16.77 5.33
N GLY A 385 -3.23 17.28 4.62
CA GLY A 385 -3.01 18.21 3.51
C GLY A 385 -2.46 19.56 3.97
N ALA A 386 -2.90 20.05 5.13
CA ALA A 386 -2.38 21.27 5.73
C ALA A 386 -0.90 21.14 6.14
N LEU A 387 -0.51 19.98 6.69
CA LEU A 387 0.88 19.70 7.07
C LEU A 387 1.82 19.62 5.86
N LYS A 388 1.40 18.95 4.78
CA LYS A 388 2.22 18.74 3.57
C LYS A 388 2.62 20.03 2.84
N GLY A 389 1.84 21.10 3.00
CA GLY A 389 1.91 22.29 2.13
C GLY A 389 2.32 23.60 2.80
N SER A 390 2.80 23.63 4.04
CA SER A 390 2.95 24.92 4.71
C SER A 390 4.22 25.14 5.55
N SER A 391 4.90 26.23 5.22
CA SER A 391 5.61 27.10 6.15
C SER A 391 4.64 28.21 6.63
N GLY A 392 4.70 28.61 7.91
CA GLY A 392 3.95 29.76 8.44
C GLY A 392 2.86 29.41 9.48
N PRO A 393 1.99 30.39 9.88
CA PRO A 393 1.08 30.24 11.01
C PRO A 393 0.06 29.09 10.90
N ARG A 394 -0.37 28.77 9.67
CA ARG A 394 -1.30 27.66 9.41
C ARG A 394 -0.64 26.29 9.66
N ALA A 395 0.65 26.17 9.41
CA ALA A 395 1.42 24.96 9.72
C ALA A 395 1.49 24.76 11.23
N GLY A 396 1.81 25.82 11.98
CA GLY A 396 1.85 25.79 13.45
C GLY A 396 0.53 25.32 14.05
N LEU A 397 -0.61 25.82 13.54
CA LEU A 397 -1.93 25.34 13.94
C LEU A 397 -2.14 23.85 13.61
N ALA A 398 -1.74 23.40 12.42
CA ALA A 398 -1.89 22.00 12.02
C ALA A 398 -1.10 21.05 12.94
N TYR A 399 0.15 21.39 13.29
CA TYR A 399 0.96 20.61 14.26
C TYR A 399 0.32 20.58 15.65
N ALA A 400 -0.16 21.72 16.15
CA ALA A 400 -0.83 21.75 17.44
C ALA A 400 -2.14 20.95 17.45
N GLN A 401 -2.90 20.99 16.34
CA GLN A 401 -4.10 20.17 16.21
C GLN A 401 -3.73 18.68 16.23
N ALA A 402 -2.77 18.25 15.40
CA ALA A 402 -2.30 16.86 15.34
C ALA A 402 -1.87 16.34 16.73
N LEU A 403 -1.07 17.13 17.45
CA LEU A 403 -0.68 16.83 18.83
C LEU A 403 -1.90 16.72 19.76
N SER A 404 -2.80 17.71 19.75
CA SER A 404 -3.94 17.75 20.67
C SER A 404 -4.96 16.62 20.45
N VAL A 405 -5.14 16.19 19.20
CA VAL A 405 -6.02 15.08 18.84
C VAL A 405 -5.39 13.77 19.31
N THR A 406 -4.08 13.61 19.08
CA THR A 406 -3.32 12.45 19.57
C THR A 406 -3.37 12.36 21.10
N ALA A 407 -3.14 13.48 21.79
CA ALA A 407 -3.27 13.57 23.24
C ALA A 407 -4.67 13.17 23.71
N THR A 408 -5.72 13.62 23.00
CA THR A 408 -7.12 13.25 23.33
C THR A 408 -7.37 11.74 23.20
N VAL A 409 -6.82 11.09 22.16
CA VAL A 409 -6.92 9.62 22.02
C VAL A 409 -6.22 8.93 23.20
N VAL A 410 -5.02 9.39 23.57
CA VAL A 410 -4.23 8.83 24.67
C VAL A 410 -4.91 9.07 26.02
N ASP A 411 -5.45 10.26 26.28
CA ASP A 411 -6.10 10.61 27.53
C ASP A 411 -7.41 9.83 27.73
N ARG A 412 -8.19 9.60 26.66
CA ARG A 412 -9.46 8.86 26.72
C ARG A 412 -9.27 7.35 26.87
N SER A 413 -8.30 6.79 26.16
CA SER A 413 -8.22 5.34 25.93
C SER A 413 -6.85 4.73 26.20
N GLY A 414 -5.86 5.51 26.63
CA GLY A 414 -4.50 5.07 26.92
C GLY A 414 -3.61 4.90 25.68
N MET A 415 -2.30 4.85 25.91
CA MET A 415 -1.27 4.75 24.86
C MET A 415 -1.44 3.53 23.95
N TYR A 416 -1.88 2.39 24.49
CA TYR A 416 -2.08 1.15 23.71
C TYR A 416 -3.10 1.31 22.56
N THR A 417 -3.99 2.30 22.66
CA THR A 417 -4.98 2.61 21.61
C THR A 417 -4.31 3.14 20.36
N LEU A 418 -3.27 3.98 20.49
CA LEU A 418 -2.49 4.41 19.34
C LEU A 418 -1.85 3.21 18.65
N ARG A 419 -1.25 2.29 19.42
CA ARG A 419 -0.69 1.05 18.86
C ARG A 419 -1.76 0.24 18.10
N ARG A 420 -2.95 0.09 18.66
CA ARG A 420 -4.04 -0.64 18.01
C ARG A 420 -4.50 -0.02 16.70
N ILE A 421 -4.54 1.31 16.62
CA ILE A 421 -4.82 2.04 15.37
C ILE A 421 -3.71 1.73 14.35
N LEU A 422 -2.44 1.82 14.76
CA LEU A 422 -1.30 1.54 13.89
C LEU A 422 -1.29 0.08 13.38
N ASP A 423 -1.64 -0.91 14.21
CA ASP A 423 -1.76 -2.31 13.78
C ASP A 423 -2.89 -2.51 12.74
N CYS A 424 -4.02 -1.81 12.91
CA CYS A 424 -5.10 -1.87 11.92
C CYS A 424 -4.67 -1.26 10.58
N LEU A 425 -3.99 -0.10 10.64
CA LEU A 425 -3.43 0.55 9.45
C LEU A 425 -2.37 -0.34 8.79
N ASP A 426 -1.56 -1.04 9.58
CA ASP A 426 -0.62 -2.05 9.08
C ASP A 426 -1.34 -3.24 8.42
N GLY A 427 -2.47 -3.67 8.97
CA GLY A 427 -3.34 -4.68 8.36
C GLY A 427 -4.01 -4.25 7.04
N GLY A 428 -3.80 -3.01 6.58
CA GLY A 428 -4.41 -2.46 5.38
C GLY A 428 -5.80 -1.86 5.59
N ASP A 429 -6.26 -1.73 6.84
CA ASP A 429 -7.52 -1.04 7.13
C ASP A 429 -7.43 0.44 6.75
N SER A 430 -8.56 0.99 6.30
CA SER A 430 -8.71 2.45 6.19
C SER A 430 -8.63 3.11 7.57
N LEU A 431 -8.32 4.41 7.63
CA LEU A 431 -8.31 5.14 8.91
C LEU A 431 -9.65 5.04 9.65
N ASP A 432 -10.79 5.16 8.96
CA ASP A 432 -12.10 5.00 9.59
C ASP A 432 -12.30 3.59 10.14
N THR A 433 -11.91 2.56 9.40
CA THR A 433 -11.99 1.18 9.86
C THR A 433 -11.09 0.95 11.07
N ALA A 434 -9.86 1.47 11.03
CA ALA A 434 -8.90 1.40 12.13
C ALA A 434 -9.45 2.09 13.39
N LEU A 435 -10.03 3.28 13.26
CA LEU A 435 -10.67 4.01 14.36
C LEU A 435 -11.90 3.27 14.89
N ARG A 436 -12.77 2.74 14.02
CA ARG A 436 -13.98 2.01 14.46
C ARG A 436 -13.59 0.76 15.25
N LYS A 437 -12.59 0.02 14.78
CA LYS A 437 -12.03 -1.10 15.53
C LYS A 437 -11.42 -0.60 16.83
N SER A 438 -10.69 0.52 16.83
CA SER A 438 -9.81 0.97 17.91
C SER A 438 -10.43 1.81 19.03
N ILE A 439 -11.49 2.55 18.73
CA ILE A 439 -12.16 3.46 19.68
C ILE A 439 -13.68 3.51 19.46
N ALA A 440 -14.24 2.62 18.64
CA ALA A 440 -15.68 2.57 18.30
C ALA A 440 -16.22 3.87 17.64
N GLU A 441 -15.34 4.67 17.04
CA GLU A 441 -15.65 5.93 16.34
C GLU A 441 -15.01 5.91 14.94
N ASP A 442 -15.54 6.67 13.98
CA ASP A 442 -14.83 7.00 12.74
C ASP A 442 -14.11 8.35 12.87
N LEU A 443 -13.53 8.87 11.79
CA LEU A 443 -12.82 10.14 11.81
C LEU A 443 -13.71 11.32 12.22
N GLU A 444 -14.98 11.33 11.80
CA GLU A 444 -15.94 12.38 12.17
C GLU A 444 -16.31 12.29 13.66
N GLY A 445 -16.54 11.08 14.18
CA GLY A 445 -16.76 10.84 15.60
C GLY A 445 -15.58 11.29 16.46
N LEU A 446 -14.35 10.94 16.05
CA LEU A 446 -13.14 11.39 16.73
C LEU A 446 -13.01 12.92 16.71
N GLU A 447 -13.29 13.56 15.58
CA GLU A 447 -13.25 15.03 15.45
C GLU A 447 -14.25 15.70 16.40
N ALA A 448 -15.49 15.20 16.46
CA ALA A 448 -16.52 15.71 17.35
C ALA A 448 -16.12 15.60 18.83
N ALA A 449 -15.63 14.43 19.25
CA ALA A 449 -15.21 14.19 20.63
C ALA A 449 -13.98 15.02 21.02
N TRP A 450 -13.03 15.21 20.11
CA TRP A 450 -11.89 16.11 20.30
C TRP A 450 -12.32 17.57 20.44
N MET A 451 -13.23 18.05 19.60
CA MET A 451 -13.75 19.41 19.71
C MET A 451 -14.50 19.65 21.03
N GLU A 452 -15.28 18.67 21.50
CA GLU A 452 -15.94 18.72 22.82
C GLU A 452 -14.89 18.82 23.94
N THR A 453 -13.86 17.98 23.91
CA THR A 453 -12.74 18.01 24.87
C THR A 453 -12.06 19.38 24.90
N LEU A 454 -11.82 19.99 23.73
CA LEU A 454 -11.26 21.35 23.67
C LEU A 454 -12.23 22.40 24.22
N ARG A 455 -13.55 22.24 24.04
CA ARG A 455 -14.54 23.23 24.49
C ARG A 455 -14.60 23.26 26.00
N ASP A 456 -14.63 22.07 26.60
CA ASP A 456 -14.59 21.90 28.04
C ASP A 456 -13.28 22.44 28.62
N ARG A 457 -12.14 22.09 28.01
CA ARG A 457 -10.81 22.58 28.42
C ARG A 457 -10.71 24.11 28.40
N PHE A 458 -11.30 24.76 27.41
CA PHE A 458 -11.23 26.23 27.26
C PHE A 458 -12.41 26.99 27.86
N GLY A 459 -13.43 26.30 28.37
CA GLY A 459 -14.65 26.90 28.91
C GLY A 459 -15.52 27.59 27.84
N ILE A 460 -15.49 27.11 26.59
CA ILE A 460 -16.26 27.69 25.47
C ILE A 460 -17.61 26.96 25.39
N ARG A 461 -18.72 27.67 25.68
CA ARG A 461 -20.08 27.12 25.53
C ARG A 461 -20.50 27.17 24.06
N GLY A 462 -21.11 26.07 23.59
CA GLY A 462 -21.56 25.86 22.21
C GLY A 462 -22.71 26.75 21.78
#